data_AF-A0A699XKV0-F1
#
_entry.id   AF-A0A699XKV0-F1
#
_cell.length_a   1.000
_cell.length_b   1.000
_cell.length_c   1.000
_cell.angle_alpha   90.00
_cell.angle_beta   90.00
_cell.angle_gamma   90.00
#
_symmetry.space_group_name_H-M   'P 1'
#
loop_
_entity.id
_entity.type
_entity.pdbx_description
1 polymer ?
#
loop_
_entity_poly.entity_id
_entity_poly.type
_entity_poly.pdbx_seq_one_letter_code
_entity_poly.pdbx_strand_id
1 'polypeptide(L)' 'TATKDQKAGIVADVTQSLVERLGKKPGAVQIVIEEVSTENYGAGGQLLADRDAPQPREDAHAVPSQ' A
#
# COMPACT_ATOMS: atom_id res chain seq x y z
N THR A 1 12.14 8.47 -4.11
CA THR A 1 11.02 9.25 -3.55
C THR A 1 10.10 9.71 -4.66
N ALA A 2 8.78 9.60 -4.47
CA ALA A 2 7.80 10.04 -5.46
C ALA A 2 7.81 11.56 -5.64
N THR A 3 7.56 12.01 -6.87
CA THR A 3 7.47 13.43 -7.19
C THR A 3 6.18 14.04 -6.63
N LYS A 4 6.12 15.38 -6.59
CA LYS A 4 4.91 16.10 -6.17
C LYS A 4 3.71 15.76 -7.06
N ASP A 5 3.91 15.68 -8.37
CA ASP A 5 2.83 15.41 -9.33
C ASP A 5 2.29 13.99 -9.18
N GLN A 6 3.16 13.02 -8.91
CA GLN A 6 2.74 11.64 -8.60
C GLN A 6 1.90 11.59 -7.32
N LYS A 7 2.35 12.27 -6.25
CA LYS A 7 1.58 12.38 -5.01
C LYS A 7 0.23 13.07 -5.22
N ALA A 8 0.19 14.11 -6.04
CA ALA A 8 -1.05 14.82 -6.38
C ALA A 8 -2.03 13.91 -7.13
N GLY A 9 -1.55 13.11 -8.08
CA GLY A 9 -2.37 12.11 -8.79
C GLY A 9 -3.00 11.10 -7.82
N ILE A 10 -2.19 10.51 -6.93
CA ILE A 10 -2.68 9.56 -5.92
C ILE A 10 -3.75 10.20 -5.02
N VAL A 11 -3.55 11.44 -4.57
CA VAL A 11 -4.52 12.15 -3.74
C VAL A 11 -5.85 12.33 -4.47
N ALA A 12 -5.81 12.70 -5.75
CA ALA A 12 -7.01 12.87 -6.56
C ALA A 12 -7.79 11.55 -6.71
N ASP A 13 -7.11 10.48 -7.11
CA ASP A 13 -7.73 9.19 -7.40
C ASP A 13 -8.36 8.56 -6.15
N VAL A 14 -7.64 8.59 -5.01
CA VAL A 14 -8.16 8.05 -3.74
C VAL A 14 -9.34 8.89 -3.24
N THR A 15 -9.26 10.22 -3.33
CA THR A 15 -10.38 11.10 -2.95
C THR A 15 -11.61 10.81 -3.80
N GLN A 16 -11.45 10.66 -5.12
CA GLN A 16 -12.54 10.34 -6.03
C GLN A 16 -13.19 8.99 -5.66
N SER A 17 -12.40 7.95 -5.40
CA SER A 17 -12.92 6.63 -5.01
C SER A 17 -13.78 6.69 -3.74
N LEU A 18 -13.37 7.47 -2.74
CA LEU A 18 -14.14 7.64 -1.50
C LEU A 18 -15.44 8.44 -1.70
N VAL A 19 -15.44 9.40 -2.62
CA VAL A 19 -16.64 10.13 -3.02
C VAL A 19 -17.62 9.19 -3.71
N GLU A 20 -17.16 8.45 -4.73
CA GLU A 20 -18.01 7.60 -5.56
C GLU A 20 -18.58 6.40 -4.81
N ARG A 21 -17.76 5.73 -3.99
CA ARG A 21 -18.16 4.48 -3.32
C ARG A 21 -18.89 4.71 -2.00
N LEU A 22 -18.53 5.77 -1.29
CA LEU A 22 -18.98 6.01 0.09
C LEU A 22 -19.70 7.35 0.28
N GLY A 23 -19.88 8.14 -0.77
CA GLY A 23 -20.59 9.42 -0.72
C GLY A 23 -19.89 10.47 0.16
N LYS A 24 -18.57 10.37 0.37
CA LYS A 24 -17.83 11.33 1.17
C LYS A 24 -17.77 12.69 0.46
N LYS A 25 -17.76 13.78 1.23
CA LYS A 25 -17.47 15.11 0.68
C LYS A 25 -15.97 15.21 0.40
N PRO A 26 -15.52 15.70 -0.78
CA PRO A 26 -14.10 15.79 -1.10
C PRO A 26 -13.28 16.55 -0.03
N GLY A 27 -13.80 17.69 0.45
CA GLY A 27 -13.13 18.49 1.48
C GLY A 27 -13.05 17.85 2.87
N ALA A 28 -13.72 16.72 3.10
CA ALA A 28 -13.61 15.94 4.34
C ALA A 28 -12.59 14.79 4.23
N VAL A 29 -11.99 14.58 3.04
CA VAL A 29 -10.96 13.56 2.82
C VAL A 29 -9.59 14.21 3.00
N GLN A 30 -8.79 13.62 3.87
CA GLN A 30 -7.40 14.02 4.11
C GLN A 30 -6.51 12.82 3.84
N ILE A 31 -5.44 13.03 3.07
CA ILE A 31 -4.54 11.96 2.65
C ILE A 31 -3.12 12.34 3.07
N VAL A 32 -2.48 11.43 3.79
CA VAL A 32 -1.07 11.52 4.18
C VAL A 32 -0.31 10.46 3.40
N ILE A 33 0.75 10.88 2.71
CA ILE A 33 1.63 9.99 1.96
C ILE A 33 2.99 9.99 2.64
N GLU A 34 3.33 8.88 3.26
CA GLU A 34 4.64 8.63 3.87
C GLU A 34 5.37 7.55 3.07
N GLU A 35 6.61 7.85 2.68
CA GLU A 35 7.48 6.91 1.99
C GLU A 35 8.49 6.39 2.99
N VAL A 36 8.32 5.14 3.43
CA VAL A 36 9.21 4.48 4.38
C VAL A 36 10.22 3.64 3.60
N SER A 37 11.53 3.86 3.85
CA SER A 37 12.59 3.01 3.29
C SER A 37 12.40 1.55 3.72
N THR A 38 12.76 0.60 2.86
CA THR A 38 12.76 -0.83 3.20
C THR A 38 13.74 -1.17 4.32
N GLU A 39 14.74 -0.32 4.56
CA GLU A 39 15.66 -0.40 5.71
C GLU A 39 14.99 0.00 7.03
N ASN A 40 13.86 0.71 6.98
CA ASN A 40 13.09 1.16 8.14
C ASN A 40 11.73 0.46 8.27
N TYR A 41 11.47 -0.54 7.42
CA TYR A 41 10.22 -1.27 7.40
C TYR A 41 10.51 -2.77 7.53
N GLY A 42 9.95 -3.41 8.56
CA GLY A 42 10.23 -4.81 8.88
C GLY A 42 8.96 -5.64 8.97
N ALA A 43 9.06 -6.91 8.58
CA ALA A 43 7.99 -7.88 8.75
C ALA A 43 8.57 -9.31 8.81
N GLY A 44 7.99 -10.17 9.65
CA GLY A 44 8.52 -11.52 9.87
C GLY A 44 9.90 -11.53 10.56
N GLY A 45 10.15 -10.55 11.43
CA GLY A 45 11.40 -10.45 12.22
C GLY A 45 12.63 -9.97 11.45
N GLN A 46 12.47 -9.45 10.23
CA GLN A 46 13.54 -9.01 9.35
C GLN A 46 13.17 -7.71 8.63
N LEU A 47 14.15 -6.84 8.34
CA LEU A 47 13.95 -5.64 7.52
C LEU A 47 13.63 -6.05 6.09
N LEU A 48 12.82 -5.27 5.40
CA LEU A 48 12.47 -5.56 4.01
C LEU A 48 13.66 -5.43 3.07
N ALA A 49 14.64 -4.58 3.42
CA ALA A 49 15.88 -4.47 2.67
C ALA A 49 16.70 -5.78 2.67
N ASP A 50 16.55 -6.62 3.69
CA ASP A 50 17.29 -7.87 3.83
C ASP A 50 16.57 -9.07 3.17
N ARG A 51 15.38 -8.87 2.58
CA ARG A 51 14.62 -9.91 1.88
C ARG A 51 15.15 -10.17 0.46
N ASP A 52 16.44 -10.40 0.30
CA ASP A 52 17.02 -10.84 -0.98
C ASP A 52 17.22 -12.37 -1.00
N ALA A 53 16.12 -13.07 -1.22
CA ALA A 53 16.10 -14.33 -1.95
C ALA A 53 14.66 -14.60 -2.42
N PRO A 54 14.44 -15.10 -3.65
CA PRO A 54 13.18 -15.72 -4.00
C PRO A 54 12.99 -16.92 -3.08
N GLN A 55 12.25 -16.73 -1.98
CA GLN A 55 11.65 -17.82 -1.25
C GLN A 55 10.75 -18.55 -2.26
N PRO A 56 10.82 -19.89 -2.38
CA PRO A 56 9.78 -20.63 -3.08
C PRO A 56 8.46 -20.14 -2.52
N ARG A 57 7.60 -19.60 -3.39
CA ARG A 57 6.24 -19.30 -2.98
C ARG A 57 5.67 -20.64 -2.54
N GLU A 58 5.61 -20.87 -1.25
CA GLU A 58 4.70 -21.85 -0.69
C GLU A 58 3.34 -21.21 -0.94
N ASP A 59 2.82 -21.44 -2.14
CA ASP A 59 1.46 -21.08 -2.49
C ASP A 59 0.62 -21.74 -1.40
N ALA A 60 0.11 -20.92 -0.48
CA ALA A 60 -0.87 -21.33 0.49
C ALA A 60 -2.14 -21.65 -0.30
N HIS A 61 -2.13 -22.82 -0.95
CA HIS A 61 -3.30 -23.46 -1.47
C HIS A 61 -4.16 -23.73 -0.24
N ALA A 62 -5.11 -22.82 0.02
CA ALA A 62 -6.27 -23.14 0.82
C ALA A 62 -6.99 -24.26 0.06
N VAL A 63 -6.64 -25.50 0.38
CA VAL A 63 -7.37 -26.67 -0.11
C VAL A 63 -8.79 -26.50 0.42
N PRO A 64 -9.82 -26.44 -0.44
CA PRO A 64 -11.19 -26.39 0.06
C PRO A 64 -11.44 -27.69 0.81
N SER A 65 -11.70 -27.61 2.11
CA SER A 65 -12.16 -28.75 2.90
C SER A 65 -13.41 -29.31 2.22
N GLN A 66 -13.35 -30.56 1.77
CA GLN A 66 -14.52 -31.32 1.32
C GLN A 66 -15.39 -31.70 2.52
#